data_AF-A0A072TN22-F1
#
_entry.id   AF-A0A072TN22-F1
#
_cell.length_a   1.000
_cell.length_b   1.000
_cell.length_c   1.000
_cell.angle_alpha   90.00
_cell.angle_beta   90.00
_cell.angle_gamma   90.00
#
_symmetry.space_group_name_H-M   'P 1'
#
loop_
_entity.id
_entity.type
_entity.pdbx_description
1 polymer ?
#
loop_
_entity_poly.entity_id
_entity_poly.type
_entity_poly.pdbx_seq_one_letter_code
_entity_poly.pdbx_strand_id
1 'polypeptide(L)'
;MTELTVKTPPQMQSFGVFLREPPQNESTDDDNHRNQSPAMRKTIKKTIIIDESSLENPDLGPFLLKMARDTIASGENPEKALDYAIRASKCFERVLGPGVDLATCLHVVAAIYCSLGNLDAAIEELERSIMLLDVENGSGHAMVKFSGYMQLGDTYSMTGLLDRSILCYESGLKIQMDILGKSDPRVAETCRYLAEAHVQAMQFDDAEHFCKKTLEIHREHCSPASLTEAADRRLMALICEAKGDYEPALEHLVLASMAMIANGQDNEVAAIDVSIGDIYSSLSRFDEAVFAYQKALTVFKSTQGENHSSVALVYIRLADLYCKTGKLRESTSYCENALRIYSKPMPGITAGEIASGLTEISAIYEALNEPEEALKLLQKAVKLLEGIPGQYRTMAGIEAQMGVLFYMVGRHVDAWKSFDNAVTKLRAGGERKSAFFGFVLNQMGLACVQLYKIEEAATHFEEARDILEREYGTYHLDTLGVYSNLAATYDALGRVEDAIQILEYILKMREEKLGTANPDVDDEKKRLFELLKEAGRVRSRKGTSLENLIDSNSLKMKKEARRKRGAFGFRT
;
A
#
# COMPACT_ATOMS: atom_id res chain seq x y z
N MET A 1 15.52 29.43 -22.78
CA MET A 1 14.64 29.85 -21.68
C MET A 1 13.22 29.68 -22.16
N THR A 2 12.67 28.49 -21.95
CA THR A 2 11.29 28.11 -22.24
C THR A 2 10.83 27.44 -20.97
N GLU A 3 9.86 28.06 -20.28
CA GLU A 3 9.25 27.54 -19.06
C GLU A 3 8.60 26.19 -19.37
N LEU A 4 9.18 25.12 -18.84
CA LEU A 4 8.58 23.80 -18.79
C LEU A 4 7.57 23.82 -17.63
N THR A 5 6.29 23.96 -17.96
CA THR A 5 5.19 23.72 -17.02
C THR A 5 5.18 22.24 -16.64
N VAL A 6 5.73 21.93 -15.46
CA VAL A 6 5.63 20.63 -14.80
C VAL A 6 4.20 20.51 -14.27
N LYS A 7 3.40 19.62 -14.87
CA LYS A 7 2.12 19.21 -14.27
C LYS A 7 2.43 18.30 -13.07
N THR A 8 2.00 18.70 -11.89
CA THR A 8 2.01 17.89 -10.67
C THR A 8 1.05 16.69 -10.83
N PRO A 9 1.50 15.45 -10.54
CA PRO A 9 0.59 14.30 -10.47
C PRO A 9 -0.33 14.40 -9.24
N PRO A 10 -1.51 13.77 -9.27
CA PRO A 10 -2.45 13.78 -8.15
C PRO A 10 -1.82 13.16 -6.89
N GLN A 11 -2.02 13.82 -5.75
CA GLN A 11 -1.59 13.33 -4.45
C GLN A 11 -2.24 11.97 -4.17
N MET A 12 -1.40 10.96 -3.95
CA MET A 12 -1.80 9.63 -3.50
C MET A 12 -2.25 9.77 -2.04
N GLN A 13 -3.55 9.61 -1.78
CA GLN A 13 -4.07 9.59 -0.41
C GLN A 13 -3.48 8.39 0.34
N SER A 14 -2.97 8.64 1.54
CA SER A 14 -2.48 7.59 2.44
C SER A 14 -3.66 6.72 2.87
N PHE A 15 -3.76 5.50 2.34
CA PHE A 15 -4.62 4.47 2.92
C PHE A 15 -4.11 4.16 4.32
N GLY A 16 -4.87 4.56 5.34
CA GLY A 16 -4.64 4.14 6.72
C GLY A 16 -4.81 2.63 6.81
N VAL A 17 -3.69 1.91 6.87
CA VAL A 17 -3.69 0.46 7.14
C VAL A 17 -4.24 0.27 8.55
N PHE A 18 -5.44 -0.30 8.66
CA PHE A 18 -5.94 -0.90 9.89
C PHE A 18 -5.02 -2.06 10.24
N LEU A 19 -3.97 -1.80 11.04
CA LEU A 19 -3.24 -2.85 11.72
C LEU A 19 -4.17 -3.41 12.81
N ARG A 20 -4.66 -4.63 12.56
CA ARG A 20 -5.52 -5.39 13.47
C ARG A 20 -4.69 -5.82 14.69
N GLU A 21 -5.18 -5.54 15.90
CA GLU A 21 -4.70 -6.23 17.11
C GLU A 21 -5.14 -7.71 17.06
N PRO A 22 -4.33 -8.64 17.58
CA PRO A 22 -4.68 -10.06 17.59
C PRO A 22 -5.94 -10.33 18.44
N PRO A 23 -6.74 -11.36 18.12
CA PRO A 23 -7.98 -11.66 18.84
C PRO A 23 -7.67 -11.99 20.30
N GLN A 24 -8.28 -11.22 21.21
CA GLN A 24 -8.31 -11.57 22.63
C GLN A 24 -9.27 -12.76 22.81
N ASN A 25 -8.73 -13.90 23.25
CA ASN A 25 -9.56 -15.01 23.70
C ASN A 25 -10.21 -14.63 25.04
N GLU A 26 -11.52 -14.36 25.02
CA GLU A 26 -12.33 -14.34 26.24
C GLU A 26 -12.50 -15.78 26.74
N SER A 27 -11.79 -16.14 27.82
CA SER A 27 -12.14 -17.31 28.62
C SER A 27 -12.92 -16.86 29.85
N THR A 28 -14.22 -17.12 29.85
CA THR A 28 -15.06 -17.18 31.04
C THR A 28 -14.61 -18.36 31.90
N ASP A 29 -14.31 -18.13 33.18
CA ASP A 29 -14.82 -18.97 34.29
C ASP A 29 -14.48 -18.38 35.66
N ASP A 30 -15.54 -18.25 36.46
CA ASP A 30 -15.56 -18.09 37.91
C ASP A 30 -14.84 -19.28 38.59
N ASP A 31 -13.98 -19.04 39.59
CA ASP A 31 -14.31 -19.41 40.98
C ASP A 31 -13.27 -19.04 42.05
N ASN A 32 -13.79 -18.97 43.26
CA ASN A 32 -13.32 -18.31 44.48
C ASN A 32 -12.16 -18.97 45.30
N HIS A 33 -11.48 -18.09 46.06
CA HIS A 33 -10.81 -18.30 47.37
C HIS A 33 -9.49 -19.15 47.38
N ARG A 34 -8.38 -18.80 48.06
CA ARG A 34 -8.16 -18.17 49.38
C ARG A 34 -6.66 -17.82 49.62
N ASN A 35 -6.40 -16.82 50.46
CA ASN A 35 -5.10 -16.34 50.97
C ASN A 35 -4.09 -17.40 51.44
N GLN A 36 -2.79 -17.19 51.15
CA GLN A 36 -1.69 -17.25 52.12
C GLN A 36 -0.39 -16.56 51.62
N SER A 37 0.31 -15.94 52.56
CA SER A 37 1.35 -14.89 52.47
C SER A 37 2.75 -15.37 51.97
N PRO A 38 3.72 -14.46 51.72
CA PRO A 38 4.85 -14.70 50.82
C PRO A 38 6.07 -15.29 51.53
N ALA A 39 6.69 -16.31 50.93
CA ALA A 39 8.01 -16.80 51.32
C ALA A 39 9.00 -16.55 50.17
N MET A 40 10.01 -15.72 50.46
CA MET A 40 11.19 -15.46 49.64
C MET A 40 11.74 -16.75 49.02
N ARG A 41 11.72 -16.87 47.69
CA ARG A 41 12.54 -17.85 46.97
C ARG A 41 13.64 -17.14 46.21
N LYS A 42 14.86 -17.37 46.72
CA LYS A 42 16.15 -16.97 46.14
C LYS A 42 16.23 -17.36 44.67
N THR A 43 16.54 -16.39 43.83
CA THR A 43 16.84 -16.51 42.42
C THR A 43 18.08 -17.39 42.23
N ILE A 44 17.90 -18.63 41.79
CA ILE A 44 18.98 -19.46 41.27
C ILE A 44 18.91 -19.34 39.74
N LYS A 45 19.80 -18.52 39.16
CA LYS A 45 20.13 -18.58 37.73
C LYS A 45 20.80 -19.94 37.47
N LYS A 46 20.01 -20.96 37.13
CA LYS A 46 20.51 -22.19 36.55
C LYS A 46 20.21 -22.14 35.06
N THR A 47 21.23 -21.79 34.27
CA THR A 47 21.27 -22.17 32.86
C THR A 47 21.28 -23.69 32.82
N ILE A 48 20.14 -24.31 32.53
CA ILE A 48 20.03 -25.75 32.37
C ILE A 48 20.70 -26.09 31.04
N ILE A 49 21.96 -26.48 31.12
CA ILE A 49 22.67 -27.16 30.03
C ILE A 49 22.10 -28.58 30.02
N ILE A 50 21.34 -28.89 28.97
CA ILE A 50 20.69 -30.17 28.77
C ILE A 50 21.67 -31.07 28.03
N ASP A 51 21.97 -32.24 28.61
CA ASP A 51 22.76 -33.31 27.99
C ASP A 51 21.94 -33.95 26.85
N GLU A 52 22.54 -34.24 25.69
CA GLU A 52 21.81 -34.68 24.48
C GLU A 52 20.95 -35.93 24.68
N SER A 53 21.29 -36.74 25.70
CA SER A 53 20.58 -37.93 26.16
C SER A 53 19.17 -37.66 26.69
N SER A 54 18.88 -36.45 27.17
CA SER A 54 17.59 -36.09 27.76
C SER A 54 16.54 -35.59 26.76
N LEU A 55 16.94 -35.35 25.51
CA LEU A 55 16.04 -34.98 24.41
C LEU A 55 15.21 -36.16 23.87
N GLU A 56 15.51 -37.39 24.31
CA GLU A 56 14.77 -38.62 23.96
C GLU A 56 13.55 -38.87 24.86
N ASN A 57 13.32 -38.04 25.88
CA ASN A 57 12.16 -38.16 26.77
C ASN A 57 10.87 -37.63 26.09
N PRO A 58 9.83 -38.46 25.86
CA PRO A 58 8.59 -38.05 25.21
C PRO A 58 7.83 -36.93 25.92
N ASP A 59 7.93 -36.82 27.25
CA ASP A 59 7.21 -35.80 28.02
C ASP A 59 7.90 -34.43 28.00
N LEU A 60 9.17 -34.38 27.60
CA LEU A 60 9.96 -33.15 27.63
C LEU A 60 9.51 -32.14 26.58
N GLY A 61 9.17 -32.58 25.37
CA GLY A 61 8.70 -31.72 24.27
C GLY A 61 7.42 -30.93 24.63
N PRO A 62 6.32 -31.60 25.02
CA PRO A 62 5.09 -30.93 25.44
C PRO A 62 5.29 -30.01 26.65
N PHE A 63 6.11 -30.41 27.63
CA PHE A 63 6.43 -29.58 28.79
C PHE A 63 7.15 -28.28 28.39
N LEU A 64 8.17 -28.36 27.55
CA LEU A 64 8.90 -27.19 27.05
C LEU A 64 8.03 -26.28 26.19
N LEU A 65 7.15 -26.86 25.36
CA LEU A 65 6.21 -26.07 24.55
C LEU A 65 5.22 -25.31 25.44
N LYS A 66 4.74 -25.93 26.52
CA LYS A 66 3.91 -25.24 27.52
C LYS A 66 4.68 -24.11 28.19
N MET A 67 5.91 -24.36 28.63
CA MET A 67 6.77 -23.31 29.21
C MET A 67 6.97 -22.13 28.25
N ALA A 68 7.14 -22.39 26.95
CA ALA A 68 7.24 -21.33 25.94
C ALA A 68 5.95 -20.49 25.88
N ARG A 69 4.77 -21.13 25.77
CA ARG A 69 3.47 -20.45 25.74
C ARG A 69 3.20 -19.64 27.00
N ASP A 70 3.46 -20.22 28.18
CA ASP A 70 3.27 -19.54 29.46
C ASP A 70 4.20 -18.33 29.59
N THR A 71 5.43 -18.43 29.09
CA THR A 71 6.41 -17.31 29.08
C THR A 71 5.95 -16.17 28.17
N ILE A 72 5.34 -16.47 27.02
CA ILE A 72 4.76 -15.44 26.14
C ILE A 72 3.55 -14.79 26.80
N ALA A 73 2.64 -15.61 27.36
CA ALA A 73 1.42 -15.14 28.00
C ALA A 73 1.69 -14.27 29.24
N SER A 74 2.78 -14.53 29.98
CA SER A 74 3.19 -13.71 31.11
C SER A 74 3.94 -12.42 30.72
N GLY A 75 4.20 -12.19 29.43
CA GLY A 75 5.00 -11.07 28.96
C GLY A 75 6.47 -11.13 29.41
N GLU A 76 6.95 -12.32 29.79
CA GLU A 76 8.35 -12.56 30.13
C GLU A 76 9.26 -12.49 28.89
N ASN A 77 10.59 -12.61 29.08
CA ASN A 77 11.58 -12.45 28.02
C ASN A 77 11.30 -13.36 26.79
N PRO A 78 11.00 -12.80 25.60
CA PRO A 78 10.67 -13.56 24.40
C PRO A 78 11.84 -14.42 23.89
N GLU A 79 13.09 -14.06 24.16
CA GLU A 79 14.25 -14.89 23.83
C GLU A 79 14.28 -16.20 24.64
N LYS A 80 13.79 -16.15 25.89
CA LYS A 80 13.70 -17.33 26.75
C LYS A 80 12.54 -18.22 26.30
N ALA A 81 11.41 -17.64 25.88
CA ALA A 81 10.33 -18.38 25.27
C ALA A 81 10.79 -19.08 23.98
N LEU A 82 11.57 -18.39 23.16
CA LEU A 82 12.16 -18.93 21.93
C LEU A 82 13.08 -20.13 22.23
N ASP A 83 13.95 -20.02 23.22
CA ASP A 83 14.83 -21.12 23.65
C ASP A 83 14.03 -22.36 24.07
N TYR A 84 12.94 -22.18 24.83
CA TYR A 84 12.04 -23.29 25.17
C TYR A 84 11.37 -23.90 23.94
N ALA A 85 10.87 -23.07 23.02
CA ALA A 85 10.18 -23.54 21.81
C ALA A 85 11.12 -24.30 20.85
N ILE A 86 12.34 -23.82 20.64
CA ILE A 86 13.36 -24.49 19.80
C ILE A 86 13.80 -25.82 20.43
N ARG A 87 13.90 -25.89 21.76
CA ARG A 87 14.20 -27.16 22.44
C ARG A 87 13.03 -28.14 22.31
N ALA A 88 11.80 -27.65 22.41
CA ALA A 88 10.60 -28.47 22.21
C ALA A 88 10.55 -29.06 20.79
N SER A 89 10.83 -28.27 19.75
CA SER A 89 10.84 -28.76 18.36
C SER A 89 11.87 -29.87 18.15
N LYS A 90 13.08 -29.73 18.71
CA LYS A 90 14.12 -30.78 18.69
C LYS A 90 13.69 -32.07 19.41
N CYS A 91 12.95 -31.96 20.51
CA CYS A 91 12.37 -33.14 21.17
C CYS A 91 11.34 -33.84 20.28
N PHE A 92 10.41 -33.08 19.69
CA PHE A 92 9.39 -33.64 18.80
C PHE A 92 10.02 -34.34 17.58
N GLU A 93 11.05 -33.75 16.98
CA GLU A 93 11.80 -34.34 15.86
C GLU A 93 12.42 -35.69 16.20
N ARG A 94 12.98 -35.84 17.41
CA ARG A 94 13.69 -37.06 17.82
C ARG A 94 12.77 -38.18 18.31
N VAL A 95 11.67 -37.85 18.99
CA VAL A 95 10.86 -38.84 19.72
C VAL A 95 9.61 -39.28 18.95
N LEU A 96 8.93 -38.34 18.29
CA LEU A 96 7.60 -38.57 17.71
C LEU A 96 7.63 -38.62 16.17
N GLY A 97 8.74 -38.21 15.54
CA GLY A 97 8.88 -38.13 14.09
C GLY A 97 8.13 -36.93 13.48
N PRO A 98 8.23 -36.72 12.16
CA PRO A 98 7.56 -35.63 11.48
C PRO A 98 6.04 -35.85 11.50
N GLY A 99 5.32 -34.97 12.20
CA GLY A 99 3.87 -35.09 12.40
C GLY A 99 3.23 -33.80 12.92
N VAL A 100 1.96 -33.89 13.32
CA VAL A 100 1.13 -32.74 13.75
C VAL A 100 1.72 -32.00 14.95
N ASP A 101 2.29 -32.70 15.93
CA ASP A 101 2.85 -32.09 17.13
C ASP A 101 4.10 -31.25 16.83
N LEU A 102 4.97 -31.73 15.92
CA LEU A 102 6.11 -30.95 15.46
C LEU A 102 5.64 -29.71 14.70
N ALA A 103 4.73 -29.86 13.74
CA ALA A 103 4.19 -28.75 12.96
C ALA A 103 3.56 -27.65 13.83
N THR A 104 2.74 -28.04 14.83
CA THR A 104 2.17 -27.07 15.77
C THR A 104 3.21 -26.42 16.69
N CYS A 105 4.28 -27.14 17.04
CA CYS A 105 5.42 -26.55 17.74
C CYS A 105 6.15 -25.52 16.86
N LEU A 106 6.34 -25.81 15.57
CA LEU A 106 6.96 -24.87 14.62
C LEU A 106 6.13 -23.60 14.43
N HIS A 107 4.81 -23.67 14.45
CA HIS A 107 3.95 -22.47 14.45
C HIS A 107 4.21 -21.58 15.67
N VAL A 108 4.41 -22.17 16.85
CA VAL A 108 4.74 -21.40 18.07
C VAL A 108 6.13 -20.78 17.94
N VAL A 109 7.11 -21.51 17.41
CA VAL A 109 8.46 -20.98 17.14
C VAL A 109 8.37 -19.78 16.18
N ALA A 110 7.63 -19.93 15.07
CA ALA A 110 7.44 -18.88 14.09
C ALA A 110 6.73 -17.63 14.66
N ALA A 111 5.69 -17.82 15.48
CA ALA A 111 5.01 -16.71 16.16
C ALA A 111 5.96 -15.94 17.10
N ILE A 112 6.84 -16.65 17.82
CA ILE A 112 7.86 -16.00 18.67
C ILE A 112 8.88 -15.25 17.80
N TYR A 113 9.35 -15.85 16.70
CA TYR A 113 10.23 -15.15 15.76
C TYR A 113 9.59 -13.88 15.19
N CYS A 114 8.30 -13.91 14.85
CA CYS A 114 7.55 -12.72 14.43
C CYS A 114 7.54 -11.65 15.53
N SER A 115 7.28 -12.04 16.78
CA SER A 115 7.28 -11.10 17.93
C SER A 115 8.65 -10.45 18.18
N LEU A 116 9.73 -11.14 17.81
CA LEU A 116 11.12 -10.66 17.89
C LEU A 116 11.55 -9.87 16.64
N GLY A 117 10.70 -9.75 15.62
CA GLY A 117 11.00 -9.11 14.34
C GLY A 117 11.89 -9.93 13.41
N ASN A 118 12.16 -11.20 13.72
CA ASN A 118 12.94 -12.09 12.86
C ASN A 118 12.03 -12.83 11.87
N LEU A 119 11.51 -12.08 10.89
CA LEU A 119 10.49 -12.58 9.96
C LEU A 119 11.03 -13.66 9.01
N ASP A 120 12.31 -13.59 8.61
CA ASP A 120 12.92 -14.59 7.73
C ASP A 120 12.97 -15.98 8.39
N ALA A 121 13.39 -16.05 9.66
CA ALA A 121 13.38 -17.30 10.42
C ALA A 121 11.96 -17.83 10.66
N ALA A 122 10.98 -16.94 10.84
CA ALA A 122 9.58 -17.36 10.96
C ALA A 122 9.07 -18.01 9.67
N ILE A 123 9.41 -17.43 8.50
CA ILE A 123 9.07 -17.99 7.18
C ILE A 123 9.66 -19.39 7.01
N GLU A 124 10.95 -19.57 7.33
CA GLU A 124 11.61 -20.87 7.22
C GLU A 124 10.91 -21.96 8.04
N GLU A 125 10.55 -21.67 9.30
CA GLU A 125 9.88 -22.64 10.18
C GLU A 125 8.43 -22.92 9.74
N LEU A 126 7.73 -21.94 9.17
CA LEU A 126 6.37 -22.13 8.63
C LEU A 126 6.37 -22.95 7.35
N GLU A 127 7.28 -22.66 6.41
CA GLU A 127 7.47 -23.47 5.19
C GLU A 127 7.82 -24.91 5.55
N ARG A 128 8.71 -25.09 6.54
CA ARG A 128 9.04 -26.39 7.10
C ARG A 128 7.81 -27.09 7.67
N SER A 129 7.00 -26.43 8.51
CA SER A 129 5.77 -26.98 9.07
C SER A 129 4.81 -27.50 7.98
N ILE A 130 4.60 -26.72 6.93
CA ILE A 130 3.68 -27.06 5.82
C ILE A 130 4.19 -28.27 5.02
N MET A 131 5.51 -28.36 4.78
CA MET A 131 6.12 -29.47 4.04
C MET A 131 6.03 -30.81 4.78
N LEU A 132 5.98 -30.81 6.12
CA LEU A 132 5.87 -32.02 6.93
C LEU A 132 4.49 -32.68 6.86
N LEU A 133 3.46 -31.95 6.42
CA LEU A 133 2.06 -32.37 6.51
C LEU A 133 1.48 -32.75 5.14
N ASP A 134 1.01 -33.99 5.05
CA ASP A 134 0.15 -34.45 3.96
C ASP A 134 -1.34 -34.32 4.32
N VAL A 135 -2.14 -33.74 3.43
CA VAL A 135 -3.58 -33.51 3.61
C VAL A 135 -4.35 -34.84 3.53
N GLU A 136 -3.81 -35.84 2.83
CA GLU A 136 -4.42 -37.17 2.70
C GLU A 136 -4.41 -37.98 4.01
N ASN A 137 -3.58 -37.60 4.98
CA ASN A 137 -3.45 -38.27 6.28
C ASN A 137 -4.53 -37.88 7.30
N GLY A 138 -5.57 -37.15 6.88
CA GLY A 138 -6.77 -36.87 7.68
C GLY A 138 -6.98 -35.40 8.04
N SER A 139 -8.16 -35.10 8.59
CA SER A 139 -8.60 -33.72 8.86
C SER A 139 -7.68 -32.94 9.82
N GLY A 140 -7.01 -33.62 10.76
CA GLY A 140 -6.05 -33.01 11.67
C GLY A 140 -4.82 -32.44 10.95
N HIS A 141 -4.23 -33.19 10.02
CA HIS A 141 -3.11 -32.70 9.20
C HIS A 141 -3.54 -31.53 8.32
N ALA A 142 -4.72 -31.64 7.70
CA ALA A 142 -5.28 -30.62 6.85
C ALA A 142 -5.51 -29.29 7.61
N MET A 143 -6.07 -29.35 8.82
CA MET A 143 -6.29 -28.16 9.66
C MET A 143 -4.99 -27.49 10.14
N VAL A 144 -3.97 -28.29 10.51
CA VAL A 144 -2.67 -27.70 10.88
C VAL A 144 -1.98 -27.11 9.65
N LYS A 145 -2.06 -27.77 8.49
CA LYS A 145 -1.53 -27.21 7.24
C LYS A 145 -2.23 -25.91 6.84
N PHE A 146 -3.55 -25.83 7.00
CA PHE A 146 -4.31 -24.58 6.86
C PHE A 146 -3.76 -23.49 7.79
N SER A 147 -3.61 -23.77 9.08
CA SER A 147 -3.06 -22.78 10.04
C SER A 147 -1.64 -22.34 9.67
N GLY A 148 -0.82 -23.24 9.13
CA GLY A 148 0.53 -22.91 8.65
C GLY A 148 0.49 -21.92 7.49
N TYR A 149 -0.38 -22.15 6.50
CA TYR A 149 -0.58 -21.22 5.39
C TYR A 149 -1.10 -19.86 5.85
N MET A 150 -2.04 -19.82 6.82
CA MET A 150 -2.55 -18.54 7.35
C MET A 150 -1.45 -17.72 8.02
N GLN A 151 -0.65 -18.33 8.91
CA GLN A 151 0.47 -17.64 9.56
C GLN A 151 1.57 -17.24 8.57
N LEU A 152 1.82 -18.05 7.54
CA LEU A 152 2.79 -17.72 6.50
C LEU A 152 2.30 -16.54 5.65
N GLY A 153 0.99 -16.49 5.36
CA GLY A 153 0.35 -15.35 4.74
C GLY A 153 0.52 -14.07 5.56
N ASP A 154 0.19 -14.12 6.86
CA ASP A 154 0.36 -12.98 7.78
C ASP A 154 1.83 -12.50 7.82
N THR A 155 2.77 -13.45 7.87
CA THR A 155 4.21 -13.14 7.89
C THR A 155 4.68 -12.50 6.59
N TYR A 156 4.22 -12.99 5.44
CA TYR A 156 4.47 -12.35 4.15
C TYR A 156 3.82 -10.96 4.05
N SER A 157 2.62 -10.77 4.61
CA SER A 157 1.96 -9.47 4.69
C SER A 157 2.80 -8.48 5.52
N MET A 158 3.33 -8.90 6.68
CA MET A 158 4.19 -8.07 7.52
C MET A 158 5.51 -7.67 6.84
N THR A 159 6.08 -8.53 5.98
CA THR A 159 7.27 -8.18 5.18
C THR A 159 6.93 -7.27 3.98
N GLY A 160 5.65 -7.18 3.61
CA GLY A 160 5.17 -6.44 2.43
C GLY A 160 5.24 -7.25 1.13
N LEU A 161 5.45 -8.57 1.20
CA LEU A 161 5.42 -9.48 0.05
C LEU A 161 3.97 -9.93 -0.23
N LEU A 162 3.14 -8.99 -0.68
CA LEU A 162 1.70 -9.17 -0.83
C LEU A 162 1.31 -10.33 -1.75
N ASP A 163 1.99 -10.51 -2.89
CA ASP A 163 1.72 -11.62 -3.81
C ASP A 163 1.89 -13.00 -3.14
N ARG A 164 2.92 -13.16 -2.31
CA ARG A 164 3.15 -14.40 -1.56
C ARG A 164 2.12 -14.58 -0.45
N SER A 165 1.72 -13.49 0.18
CA SER A 165 0.66 -13.49 1.20
C SER A 165 -0.65 -14.01 0.61
N ILE A 166 -1.08 -13.45 -0.53
CA ILE A 166 -2.29 -13.86 -1.26
C ILE A 166 -2.23 -15.35 -1.61
N LEU A 167 -1.13 -15.83 -2.21
CA LEU A 167 -0.96 -17.25 -2.57
C LEU A 167 -1.08 -18.20 -1.35
N CYS A 168 -0.57 -17.78 -0.19
CA CYS A 168 -0.69 -18.55 1.04
C CYS A 168 -2.14 -18.61 1.51
N TYR A 169 -2.84 -17.48 1.56
CA TYR A 169 -4.25 -17.46 1.93
C TYR A 169 -5.15 -18.22 0.95
N GLU A 170 -4.87 -18.18 -0.35
CA GLU A 170 -5.59 -18.99 -1.36
C GLU A 170 -5.39 -20.49 -1.13
N SER A 171 -4.14 -20.89 -0.84
CA SER A 171 -3.80 -22.28 -0.51
C SER A 171 -4.50 -22.75 0.76
N GLY A 172 -4.53 -21.91 1.79
CA GLY A 172 -5.28 -22.15 3.02
C GLY A 172 -6.79 -22.26 2.77
N LEU A 173 -7.37 -21.30 2.06
CA LEU A 173 -8.79 -21.27 1.72
C LEU A 173 -9.23 -22.56 1.01
N LYS A 174 -8.42 -23.05 0.07
CA LYS A 174 -8.71 -24.30 -0.65
C LYS A 174 -8.81 -25.49 0.30
N ILE A 175 -7.82 -25.65 1.19
CA ILE A 175 -7.82 -26.72 2.21
C ILE A 175 -9.05 -26.59 3.11
N GLN A 176 -9.34 -25.39 3.59
CA GLN A 176 -10.46 -25.15 4.49
C GLN A 176 -11.81 -25.47 3.83
N MET A 177 -11.99 -25.08 2.57
CA MET A 177 -13.20 -25.40 1.78
C MET A 177 -13.37 -26.90 1.56
N ASP A 178 -12.28 -27.64 1.36
CA ASP A 178 -12.32 -29.10 1.17
C ASP A 178 -12.72 -29.84 2.45
N ILE A 179 -12.34 -29.33 3.63
CA ILE A 179 -12.67 -29.96 4.93
C ILE A 179 -14.08 -29.57 5.40
N LEU A 180 -14.43 -28.28 5.30
CA LEU A 180 -15.62 -27.72 5.96
C LEU A 180 -16.80 -27.51 5.01
N GLY A 181 -16.54 -27.44 3.71
CA GLY A 181 -17.52 -27.05 2.70
C GLY A 181 -17.54 -25.53 2.44
N LYS A 182 -18.09 -25.15 1.28
CA LYS A 182 -17.96 -23.78 0.75
C LYS A 182 -18.78 -22.71 1.50
N SER A 183 -19.81 -23.13 2.24
CA SER A 183 -20.73 -22.24 2.94
C SER A 183 -20.46 -22.18 4.45
N ASP A 184 -19.40 -22.83 4.96
CA ASP A 184 -19.07 -22.75 6.39
C ASP A 184 -18.66 -21.32 6.77
N PRO A 185 -19.14 -20.75 7.89
CA PRO A 185 -18.78 -19.40 8.31
C PRO A 185 -17.27 -19.13 8.42
N ARG A 186 -16.45 -20.14 8.74
CA ARG A 186 -14.98 -20.00 8.82
C ARG A 186 -14.34 -19.76 7.44
N VAL A 187 -15.00 -20.19 6.36
CA VAL A 187 -14.59 -19.87 4.99
C VAL A 187 -14.77 -18.38 4.70
N ALA A 188 -15.82 -17.76 5.26
CA ALA A 188 -16.07 -16.32 5.11
C ALA A 188 -14.96 -15.50 5.77
N GLU A 189 -14.46 -15.93 6.93
CA GLU A 189 -13.31 -15.30 7.60
C GLU A 189 -12.06 -15.33 6.71
N THR A 190 -11.69 -16.49 6.16
CA THR A 190 -10.54 -16.60 5.25
C THR A 190 -10.74 -15.80 3.96
N CYS A 191 -11.97 -15.74 3.42
CA CYS A 191 -12.28 -14.85 2.29
C CYS A 191 -12.10 -13.38 2.66
N ARG A 192 -12.41 -12.95 3.89
CA ARG A 192 -12.13 -11.57 4.34
C ARG A 192 -10.62 -11.29 4.39
N TYR A 193 -9.79 -12.22 4.89
CA TYR A 193 -8.33 -12.07 4.86
C TYR A 193 -7.80 -11.89 3.42
N LEU A 194 -8.31 -12.66 2.47
CA LEU A 194 -7.98 -12.48 1.06
C LEU A 194 -8.43 -11.12 0.53
N ALA A 195 -9.66 -10.69 0.84
CA ALA A 195 -10.14 -9.38 0.43
C ALA A 195 -9.26 -8.25 0.98
N GLU A 196 -8.86 -8.31 2.26
CA GLU A 196 -7.92 -7.36 2.88
C GLU A 196 -6.54 -7.38 2.20
N ALA A 197 -6.00 -8.56 1.90
CA ALA A 197 -4.73 -8.71 1.21
C ALA A 197 -4.78 -8.13 -0.22
N HIS A 198 -5.87 -8.36 -0.95
CA HIS A 198 -6.10 -7.77 -2.27
C HIS A 198 -6.30 -6.25 -2.20
N VAL A 199 -6.95 -5.71 -1.16
CA VAL A 199 -7.00 -4.25 -0.93
C VAL A 199 -5.59 -3.69 -0.75
N GLN A 200 -4.75 -4.33 0.07
CA GLN A 200 -3.36 -3.91 0.26
C GLN A 200 -2.55 -3.98 -1.04
N ALA A 201 -2.84 -4.97 -1.90
CA ALA A 201 -2.23 -5.13 -3.21
C ALA A 201 -2.85 -4.22 -4.29
N MET A 202 -3.83 -3.37 -3.93
CA MET A 202 -4.59 -2.51 -4.84
C MET A 202 -5.33 -3.27 -5.96
N GLN A 203 -5.65 -4.54 -5.72
CA GLN A 203 -6.40 -5.42 -6.62
C GLN A 203 -7.89 -5.39 -6.24
N PHE A 204 -8.55 -4.25 -6.49
CA PHE A 204 -9.88 -3.98 -5.94
C PHE A 204 -11.00 -4.87 -6.50
N ASP A 205 -10.87 -5.38 -7.73
CA ASP A 205 -11.86 -6.30 -8.31
C ASP A 205 -11.85 -7.67 -7.63
N ASP A 206 -10.67 -8.22 -7.35
CA ASP A 206 -10.53 -9.47 -6.60
C ASP A 206 -10.93 -9.28 -5.14
N ALA A 207 -10.57 -8.14 -4.53
CA ALA A 207 -11.03 -7.78 -3.19
C ALA A 207 -12.55 -7.74 -3.10
N GLU A 208 -13.22 -7.10 -4.06
CA GLU A 208 -14.68 -7.03 -4.13
C GLU A 208 -15.29 -8.44 -4.28
N HIS A 209 -14.69 -9.29 -5.12
CA HIS A 209 -15.15 -10.67 -5.31
C HIS A 209 -15.14 -11.46 -3.99
N PHE A 210 -14.03 -11.45 -3.27
CA PHE A 210 -13.92 -12.16 -2.00
C PHE A 210 -14.80 -11.55 -0.91
N CYS A 211 -14.91 -10.23 -0.84
CA CYS A 211 -15.75 -9.56 0.14
C CYS A 211 -17.25 -9.83 -0.10
N LYS A 212 -17.70 -9.90 -1.36
CA LYS A 212 -19.07 -10.32 -1.72
C LYS A 212 -19.35 -11.74 -1.23
N LYS A 213 -18.42 -12.67 -1.46
CA LYS A 213 -18.53 -14.05 -0.99
C LYS A 213 -18.62 -14.13 0.53
N THR A 214 -17.85 -13.33 1.27
CA THR A 214 -17.94 -13.23 2.73
C THR A 214 -19.34 -12.76 3.17
N LEU A 215 -19.86 -11.69 2.56
CA LEU A 215 -21.19 -11.17 2.86
C LEU A 215 -22.31 -12.17 2.54
N GLU A 216 -22.19 -12.92 1.44
CA GLU A 216 -23.15 -13.97 1.07
C GLU A 216 -23.20 -15.09 2.12
N ILE A 217 -22.04 -15.62 2.54
CA ILE A 217 -21.96 -16.68 3.55
C ILE A 217 -22.51 -16.20 4.89
N HIS A 218 -22.11 -15.01 5.36
CA HIS A 218 -22.59 -14.47 6.64
C HIS A 218 -24.08 -14.13 6.60
N ARG A 219 -24.63 -13.69 5.46
CA ARG A 219 -26.08 -13.45 5.32
C ARG A 219 -26.92 -14.71 5.52
N GLU A 220 -26.39 -15.89 5.17
CA GLU A 220 -27.08 -17.17 5.37
C GLU A 220 -27.01 -17.68 6.82
N HIS A 221 -25.97 -17.29 7.58
CA HIS A 221 -25.63 -17.92 8.86
C HIS A 221 -25.71 -16.99 10.08
N CYS A 222 -25.72 -15.67 9.88
CA CYS A 222 -25.72 -14.69 10.96
C CYS A 222 -27.09 -14.04 11.15
N SER A 223 -27.39 -13.64 12.38
CA SER A 223 -28.57 -12.81 12.66
C SER A 223 -28.41 -11.41 12.05
N PRO A 224 -29.52 -10.73 11.72
CA PRO A 224 -29.50 -9.30 11.40
C PRO A 224 -28.75 -8.51 12.49
N ALA A 225 -27.92 -7.54 12.10
CA ALA A 225 -27.06 -6.74 12.97
C ALA A 225 -25.87 -7.46 13.64
N SER A 226 -25.30 -8.49 12.99
CA SER A 226 -24.04 -9.11 13.42
C SER A 226 -22.86 -8.13 13.33
N LEU A 227 -21.99 -8.12 14.36
CA LEU A 227 -20.73 -7.37 14.34
C LEU A 227 -19.78 -7.88 13.24
N THR A 228 -19.83 -9.17 12.91
CA THR A 228 -19.01 -9.74 11.83
C THR A 228 -19.43 -9.21 10.47
N GLU A 229 -20.74 -9.18 10.18
CA GLU A 229 -21.26 -8.59 8.95
C GLU A 229 -20.92 -7.09 8.88
N ALA A 230 -21.00 -6.37 10.00
CA ALA A 230 -20.65 -4.95 10.04
C ALA A 230 -19.17 -4.69 9.65
N ALA A 231 -18.25 -5.56 10.08
CA ALA A 231 -16.85 -5.49 9.65
C ALA A 231 -16.70 -5.74 8.14
N ASP A 232 -17.40 -6.73 7.59
CA ASP A 232 -17.35 -7.02 6.16
C ASP A 232 -17.94 -5.88 5.32
N ARG A 233 -19.02 -5.25 5.81
CA ARG A 233 -19.63 -4.07 5.18
C ARG A 233 -18.68 -2.89 5.15
N ARG A 234 -17.92 -2.66 6.23
CA ARG A 234 -16.87 -1.62 6.26
C ARG A 234 -15.77 -1.89 5.25
N LEU A 235 -15.34 -3.15 5.12
CA LEU A 235 -14.35 -3.54 4.11
C LEU A 235 -14.90 -3.33 2.68
N MET A 236 -16.15 -3.71 2.42
CA MET A 236 -16.79 -3.45 1.13
C MET A 236 -16.88 -1.95 0.83
N ALA A 237 -17.20 -1.13 1.82
CA ALA A 237 -17.22 0.32 1.65
C ALA A 237 -15.85 0.88 1.26
N LEU A 238 -14.78 0.42 1.90
CA LEU A 238 -13.40 0.79 1.55
C LEU A 238 -13.05 0.39 0.11
N ILE A 239 -13.47 -0.80 -0.32
CA ILE A 239 -13.26 -1.28 -1.70
C ILE A 239 -14.03 -0.40 -2.70
N CYS A 240 -15.30 -0.10 -2.42
CA CYS A 240 -16.12 0.78 -3.26
C CYS A 240 -15.52 2.20 -3.33
N GLU A 241 -15.07 2.76 -2.21
CA GLU A 241 -14.40 4.06 -2.16
C GLU A 241 -13.15 4.09 -3.04
N ALA A 242 -12.29 3.07 -2.92
CA ALA A 242 -11.07 2.97 -3.72
C ALA A 242 -11.35 2.84 -5.24
N LYS A 243 -12.50 2.27 -5.61
CA LYS A 243 -12.98 2.19 -7.00
C LYS A 243 -13.65 3.49 -7.48
N GLY A 244 -13.92 4.45 -6.58
CA GLY A 244 -14.65 5.68 -6.86
C GLY A 244 -16.17 5.53 -6.80
N ASP A 245 -16.68 4.38 -6.35
CA ASP A 245 -18.10 4.06 -6.21
C ASP A 245 -18.64 4.55 -4.85
N TYR A 246 -18.75 5.87 -4.69
CA TYR A 246 -19.06 6.50 -3.41
C TYR A 246 -20.48 6.23 -2.87
N GLU A 247 -21.49 6.09 -3.74
CA GLU A 247 -22.87 5.81 -3.30
C GLU A 247 -23.00 4.38 -2.71
N PRO A 248 -22.52 3.30 -3.37
CA PRO A 248 -22.43 1.99 -2.74
C PRO A 248 -21.62 2.00 -1.44
N ALA A 249 -20.49 2.72 -1.39
CA ALA A 249 -19.69 2.83 -0.18
C ALA A 249 -20.52 3.41 0.98
N LEU A 250 -21.29 4.46 0.73
CA LEU A 250 -22.18 5.09 1.70
C LEU A 250 -23.25 4.10 2.20
N GLU A 251 -23.90 3.35 1.31
CA GLU A 251 -24.91 2.35 1.68
C GLU A 251 -24.32 1.30 2.64
N HIS A 252 -23.14 0.78 2.32
CA HIS A 252 -22.44 -0.19 3.15
C HIS A 252 -22.05 0.37 4.53
N LEU A 253 -21.58 1.62 4.60
CA LEU A 253 -21.26 2.28 5.88
C LEU A 253 -22.51 2.52 6.74
N VAL A 254 -23.63 2.94 6.13
CA VAL A 254 -24.90 3.13 6.86
C VAL A 254 -25.38 1.82 7.45
N LEU A 255 -25.33 0.72 6.70
CA LEU A 255 -25.70 -0.61 7.21
C LEU A 255 -24.77 -1.07 8.35
N ALA A 256 -23.46 -0.84 8.22
CA ALA A 256 -22.50 -1.13 9.29
C ALA A 256 -22.78 -0.28 10.55
N SER A 257 -23.09 1.01 10.37
CA SER A 257 -23.44 1.93 11.46
C SER A 257 -24.68 1.46 12.21
N MET A 258 -25.74 1.05 11.49
CA MET A 258 -26.96 0.51 12.09
C MET A 258 -26.69 -0.74 12.94
N ALA A 259 -25.82 -1.64 12.47
CA ALA A 259 -25.42 -2.81 13.23
C ALA A 259 -24.62 -2.43 14.49
N MET A 260 -23.70 -1.46 14.41
CA MET A 260 -22.93 -0.99 15.57
C MET A 260 -23.82 -0.30 16.62
N ILE A 261 -24.80 0.49 16.20
CA ILE A 261 -25.79 1.12 17.10
C ILE A 261 -26.60 0.04 17.85
N ALA A 262 -27.06 -1.00 17.14
CA ALA A 262 -27.83 -2.08 17.75
C ALA A 262 -27.04 -2.85 18.83
N ASN A 263 -25.71 -2.85 18.74
CA ASN A 263 -24.81 -3.49 19.68
C ASN A 263 -24.20 -2.53 20.72
N GLY A 264 -24.65 -1.27 20.76
CA GLY A 264 -24.16 -0.26 21.71
C GLY A 264 -22.69 0.14 21.53
N GLN A 265 -22.14 -0.02 20.32
CA GLN A 265 -20.74 0.27 20.02
C GLN A 265 -20.55 1.74 19.60
N ASP A 266 -20.83 2.68 20.50
CA ASP A 266 -20.86 4.12 20.18
C ASP A 266 -19.55 4.66 19.57
N ASN A 267 -18.40 4.17 20.04
CA ASN A 267 -17.09 4.55 19.48
C ASN A 267 -16.90 4.07 18.04
N GLU A 268 -17.36 2.86 17.72
CA GLU A 268 -17.32 2.33 16.34
C GLU A 268 -18.29 3.08 15.43
N VAL A 269 -19.47 3.47 15.95
CA VAL A 269 -20.42 4.32 15.23
C VAL A 269 -19.76 5.66 14.87
N ALA A 270 -19.06 6.28 15.83
CA ALA A 270 -18.34 7.52 15.58
C ALA A 270 -17.21 7.36 14.56
N ALA A 271 -16.48 6.24 14.57
CA ALA A 271 -15.48 5.95 13.55
C ALA A 271 -16.10 5.78 12.16
N ILE A 272 -17.25 5.09 12.07
CA ILE A 272 -18.01 4.97 10.82
C ILE A 272 -18.55 6.32 10.36
N ASP A 273 -19.02 7.19 11.27
CA ASP A 273 -19.47 8.55 10.94
C ASP A 273 -18.33 9.39 10.32
N VAL A 274 -17.06 9.19 10.73
CA VAL A 274 -15.91 9.81 10.06
C VAL A 274 -15.78 9.31 8.63
N SER A 275 -15.83 7.99 8.39
CA SER A 275 -15.80 7.44 7.04
C SER A 275 -16.97 7.92 6.18
N ILE A 276 -18.19 8.02 6.74
CA ILE A 276 -19.35 8.59 6.06
C ILE A 276 -19.09 10.05 5.67
N GLY A 277 -18.45 10.83 6.55
CA GLY A 277 -18.01 12.19 6.23
C GLY A 277 -17.01 12.25 5.07
N ASP A 278 -16.05 11.32 5.03
CA ASP A 278 -15.06 11.21 3.95
C ASP A 278 -15.75 10.90 2.59
N ILE A 279 -16.74 10.01 2.59
CA ILE A 279 -17.56 9.71 1.40
C ILE A 279 -18.40 10.92 0.96
N TYR A 280 -19.06 11.62 1.90
CA TYR A 280 -19.80 12.85 1.56
C TYR A 280 -18.89 13.95 1.00
N SER A 281 -17.68 14.10 1.54
CA SER A 281 -16.67 15.02 1.04
C SER A 281 -16.30 14.70 -0.41
N SER A 282 -16.08 13.43 -0.73
CA SER A 282 -15.80 12.96 -2.10
C SER A 282 -16.97 13.17 -3.06
N LEU A 283 -18.21 13.03 -2.58
CA LEU A 283 -19.44 13.37 -3.31
C LEU A 283 -19.71 14.89 -3.43
N SER A 284 -18.83 15.74 -2.88
CA SER A 284 -19.02 17.20 -2.78
C SER A 284 -20.28 17.62 -2.00
N ARG A 285 -20.78 16.74 -1.13
CA ARG A 285 -21.91 16.97 -0.22
C ARG A 285 -21.40 17.52 1.12
N PHE A 286 -20.84 18.72 1.05
CA PHE A 286 -20.01 19.26 2.14
C PHE A 286 -20.78 19.53 3.44
N ASP A 287 -22.06 19.91 3.37
CA ASP A 287 -22.86 20.15 4.57
C ASP A 287 -23.14 18.84 5.32
N GLU A 288 -23.46 17.76 4.61
CA GLU A 288 -23.60 16.42 5.20
C GLU A 288 -22.27 15.88 5.75
N ALA A 289 -21.15 16.16 5.08
CA ALA A 289 -19.81 15.81 5.59
C ALA A 289 -19.51 16.51 6.92
N VAL A 290 -19.74 17.83 7.01
CA VAL A 290 -19.58 18.58 8.28
C VAL A 290 -20.45 17.97 9.38
N PHE A 291 -21.70 17.65 9.07
CA PHE A 291 -22.62 17.07 10.04
C PHE A 291 -22.13 15.70 10.56
N ALA A 292 -21.69 14.82 9.67
CA ALA A 292 -21.14 13.51 10.03
C ALA A 292 -19.89 13.64 10.92
N TYR A 293 -18.94 14.50 10.55
CA TYR A 293 -17.75 14.76 11.37
C TYR A 293 -18.11 15.37 12.74
N GLN A 294 -19.07 16.29 12.81
CA GLN A 294 -19.49 16.87 14.09
C GLN A 294 -20.16 15.85 15.02
N LYS A 295 -20.92 14.90 14.47
CA LYS A 295 -21.48 13.78 15.22
C LYS A 295 -20.37 12.91 15.82
N ALA A 296 -19.39 12.51 15.00
CA ALA A 296 -18.22 11.77 15.45
C ALA A 296 -17.42 12.53 16.53
N LEU A 297 -17.19 13.83 16.32
CA LEU A 297 -16.47 14.70 17.26
C LEU A 297 -17.13 14.73 18.63
N THR A 298 -18.46 14.81 18.66
CA THR A 298 -19.23 14.88 19.91
C THR A 298 -19.09 13.59 20.70
N VAL A 299 -19.22 12.44 20.03
CA VAL A 299 -19.07 11.13 20.66
C VAL A 299 -17.64 10.96 21.18
N PHE A 300 -16.61 11.13 20.34
CA PHE A 300 -15.21 10.95 20.76
C PHE A 300 -14.81 11.87 21.92
N LYS A 301 -15.24 13.13 21.92
CA LYS A 301 -14.99 14.03 23.05
C LYS A 301 -15.61 13.53 24.36
N SER A 302 -16.82 12.96 24.28
CA SER A 302 -17.54 12.47 25.45
C SER A 302 -17.01 11.13 25.98
N THR A 303 -16.60 10.22 25.07
CA THR A 303 -16.22 8.85 25.41
C THR A 303 -14.73 8.69 25.67
N GLN A 304 -13.88 9.39 24.92
CA GLN A 304 -12.41 9.26 24.97
C GLN A 304 -11.71 10.52 25.51
N GLY A 305 -12.43 11.65 25.58
CA GLY A 305 -11.91 12.92 26.06
C GLY A 305 -11.34 13.82 24.96
N GLU A 306 -11.22 15.12 25.26
CA GLU A 306 -10.88 16.15 24.27
C GLU A 306 -9.46 16.08 23.69
N ASN A 307 -8.54 15.39 24.37
CA ASN A 307 -7.14 15.25 23.96
C ASN A 307 -6.81 13.89 23.33
N HIS A 308 -7.83 13.12 22.92
CA HIS A 308 -7.63 11.82 22.29
C HIS A 308 -7.24 11.95 20.81
N SER A 309 -6.52 10.95 20.27
CA SER A 309 -6.09 10.92 18.87
C SER A 309 -7.26 10.96 17.89
N SER A 310 -8.38 10.30 18.21
CA SER A 310 -9.60 10.33 17.39
C SER A 310 -10.23 11.72 17.30
N VAL A 311 -10.12 12.56 18.34
CA VAL A 311 -10.56 13.96 18.29
C VAL A 311 -9.65 14.78 17.36
N ALA A 312 -8.33 14.54 17.41
CA ALA A 312 -7.39 15.16 16.48
C ALA A 312 -7.69 14.77 15.02
N LEU A 313 -7.97 13.49 14.76
CA LEU A 313 -8.37 13.00 13.43
C LEU A 313 -9.59 13.74 12.89
N VAL A 314 -10.64 13.91 13.69
CA VAL A 314 -11.84 14.63 13.25
C VAL A 314 -11.55 16.12 12.99
N TYR A 315 -10.68 16.75 13.77
CA TYR A 315 -10.22 18.11 13.46
C TYR A 315 -9.44 18.18 12.14
N ILE A 316 -8.59 17.19 11.84
CA ILE A 316 -7.88 17.11 10.56
C ILE A 316 -8.87 17.00 9.39
N ARG A 317 -9.88 16.13 9.52
CA ARG A 317 -10.93 15.97 8.48
C ARG A 317 -11.76 17.23 8.26
N LEU A 318 -12.14 17.91 9.34
CA LEU A 318 -12.81 19.21 9.25
C LEU A 318 -11.90 20.27 8.61
N ALA A 319 -10.62 20.30 8.95
CA ALA A 319 -9.65 21.22 8.35
C ALA A 319 -9.53 20.99 6.83
N ASP A 320 -9.33 19.75 6.38
CA ASP A 320 -9.26 19.39 4.96
C ASP A 320 -10.53 19.81 4.21
N LEU A 321 -11.71 19.52 4.77
CA LEU A 321 -12.99 19.92 4.19
C LEU A 321 -13.13 21.45 4.06
N TYR A 322 -12.70 22.20 5.07
CA TYR A 322 -12.73 23.66 5.03
C TYR A 322 -11.69 24.24 4.06
N CYS A 323 -10.54 23.59 3.91
CA CYS A 323 -9.56 23.93 2.87
C CYS A 323 -10.18 23.78 1.47
N LYS A 324 -10.80 22.63 1.18
CA LYS A 324 -11.48 22.34 -0.10
C LYS A 324 -12.61 23.31 -0.43
N THR A 325 -13.33 23.81 0.59
CA THR A 325 -14.42 24.78 0.41
C THR A 325 -13.95 26.24 0.42
N GLY A 326 -12.65 26.50 0.53
CA GLY A 326 -12.05 27.85 0.51
C GLY A 326 -12.21 28.63 1.83
N LYS A 327 -12.69 27.99 2.90
CA LYS A 327 -12.83 28.58 4.24
C LYS A 327 -11.51 28.43 5.01
N LEU A 328 -10.49 29.16 4.54
CA LEU A 328 -9.10 28.98 4.97
C LEU A 328 -8.90 29.26 6.46
N ARG A 329 -9.61 30.25 7.03
CA ARG A 329 -9.49 30.59 8.46
C ARG A 329 -9.96 29.45 9.36
N GLU A 330 -11.10 28.86 9.03
CA GLU A 330 -11.65 27.70 9.72
C GLU A 330 -10.70 26.51 9.59
N SER A 331 -10.18 26.26 8.38
CA SER A 331 -9.17 25.22 8.12
C SER A 331 -7.96 25.36 9.06
N THR A 332 -7.31 26.54 9.08
CA THR A 332 -6.15 26.78 9.94
C THR A 332 -6.50 26.60 11.42
N SER A 333 -7.66 27.07 11.87
CA SER A 333 -8.09 26.90 13.27
C SER A 333 -8.24 25.42 13.67
N TYR A 334 -8.78 24.59 12.78
CA TYR A 334 -8.89 23.15 13.03
C TYR A 334 -7.53 22.45 13.00
N CYS A 335 -6.62 22.83 12.10
CA CYS A 335 -5.22 22.38 12.14
C CYS A 335 -4.55 22.71 13.48
N GLU A 336 -4.68 23.94 13.97
CA GLU A 336 -4.13 24.37 15.27
C GLU A 336 -4.69 23.56 16.44
N ASN A 337 -5.99 23.23 16.41
CA ASN A 337 -6.63 22.39 17.42
C ASN A 337 -6.05 20.96 17.43
N ALA A 338 -5.85 20.35 16.26
CA ALA A 338 -5.22 19.03 16.15
C ALA A 338 -3.75 19.07 16.61
N LEU A 339 -2.99 20.10 16.21
CA LEU A 339 -1.60 20.30 16.63
C LEU A 339 -1.48 20.49 18.15
N ARG A 340 -2.47 21.13 18.79
CA ARG A 340 -2.49 21.29 20.25
C ARG A 340 -2.57 19.94 20.94
N ILE A 341 -3.37 19.00 20.43
CA ILE A 341 -3.46 17.63 20.96
C ILE A 341 -2.11 16.94 20.80
N TYR A 342 -1.52 16.98 19.61
CA TYR A 342 -0.20 16.38 19.35
C TYR A 342 0.97 17.06 20.07
N SER A 343 0.81 18.29 20.56
CA SER A 343 1.82 18.98 21.38
C SER A 343 1.90 18.45 22.81
N LYS A 344 0.80 17.86 23.31
CA LYS A 344 0.66 17.30 24.66
C LYS A 344 -0.15 16.00 24.60
N PRO A 345 0.41 14.94 23.98
CA PRO A 345 -0.32 13.69 23.80
C PRO A 345 -0.63 13.03 25.15
N MET A 346 -1.81 12.44 25.26
CA MET A 346 -2.16 11.59 26.40
C MET A 346 -1.34 10.28 26.36
N PRO A 347 -1.12 9.63 27.51
CA PRO A 347 -0.51 8.30 27.55
C PRO A 347 -1.31 7.32 26.67
N GLY A 348 -0.63 6.60 25.78
CA GLY A 348 -1.24 5.65 24.84
C GLY A 348 -1.15 6.08 23.38
N ILE A 349 -1.03 7.38 23.08
CA ILE A 349 -0.82 7.84 21.70
C ILE A 349 0.62 7.51 21.28
N THR A 350 0.76 6.73 20.22
CA THR A 350 2.05 6.31 19.69
C THR A 350 2.73 7.43 18.89
N ALA A 351 4.05 7.39 18.81
CA ALA A 351 4.80 8.31 17.96
C ALA A 351 4.41 8.18 16.46
N GLY A 352 4.02 6.98 16.04
CA GLY A 352 3.52 6.71 14.68
C GLY A 352 2.21 7.44 14.38
N GLU A 353 1.23 7.39 15.28
CA GLU A 353 -0.03 8.13 15.11
C GLU A 353 0.19 9.63 15.06
N ILE A 354 1.07 10.17 15.92
CA ILE A 354 1.41 11.60 15.90
C ILE A 354 2.08 11.96 14.57
N ALA A 355 3.03 11.15 14.10
CA ALA A 355 3.71 11.40 12.83
C ALA A 355 2.74 11.36 11.63
N SER A 356 1.78 10.43 11.61
CA SER A 356 0.73 10.38 10.59
C SER A 356 -0.12 11.65 10.60
N GLY A 357 -0.62 12.03 11.78
CA GLY A 357 -1.43 13.25 11.92
C GLY A 357 -0.68 14.53 11.52
N LEU A 358 0.61 14.64 11.87
CA LEU A 358 1.46 15.76 11.42
C LEU A 358 1.64 15.77 9.89
N THR A 359 1.75 14.60 9.27
CA THR A 359 1.87 14.46 7.81
C THR A 359 0.57 14.89 7.12
N GLU A 360 -0.59 14.47 7.62
CA GLU A 360 -1.89 14.92 7.09
C GLU A 360 -2.09 16.43 7.25
N ILE A 361 -1.75 17.00 8.42
CA ILE A 361 -1.83 18.46 8.63
C ILE A 361 -0.87 19.20 7.69
N SER A 362 0.31 18.64 7.40
CA SER A 362 1.25 19.26 6.46
C SER A 362 0.72 19.33 5.03
N ALA A 363 -0.04 18.31 4.58
CA ALA A 363 -0.70 18.34 3.27
C ALA A 363 -1.78 19.43 3.20
N ILE A 364 -2.46 19.70 4.32
CA ILE A 364 -3.40 20.81 4.41
C ILE A 364 -2.66 22.16 4.31
N TYR A 365 -1.54 22.34 5.02
CA TYR A 365 -0.74 23.56 4.89
C TYR A 365 -0.14 23.74 3.48
N GLU A 366 0.23 22.64 2.80
CA GLU A 366 0.62 22.66 1.39
C GLU A 366 -0.53 23.19 0.51
N ALA A 367 -1.76 22.69 0.70
CA ALA A 367 -2.95 23.16 -0.02
C ALA A 367 -3.33 24.62 0.31
N LEU A 368 -3.00 25.10 1.51
CA LEU A 368 -3.12 26.51 1.91
C LEU A 368 -2.00 27.40 1.33
N ASN A 369 -1.06 26.82 0.57
CA ASN A 369 0.13 27.50 0.01
C ASN A 369 1.06 28.06 1.11
N GLU A 370 1.23 27.30 2.20
CA GLU A 370 2.16 27.56 3.31
C GLU A 370 3.23 26.45 3.41
N PRO A 371 4.11 26.28 2.39
CA PRO A 371 5.04 25.15 2.32
C PRO A 371 6.07 25.15 3.46
N GLU A 372 6.44 26.30 4.03
CA GLU A 372 7.36 26.36 5.16
C GLU A 372 6.78 25.76 6.45
N GLU A 373 5.49 25.95 6.71
CA GLU A 373 4.82 25.33 7.87
C GLU A 373 4.68 23.82 7.64
N ALA A 374 4.29 23.40 6.43
CA ALA A 374 4.25 21.99 6.03
C ALA A 374 5.61 21.30 6.27
N LEU A 375 6.71 21.92 5.82
CA LEU A 375 8.08 21.40 6.02
C LEU A 375 8.45 21.26 7.50
N LYS A 376 8.06 22.20 8.37
CA LYS A 376 8.32 22.09 9.82
C LYS A 376 7.60 20.89 10.44
N LEU A 377 6.35 20.65 10.02
CA LEU A 377 5.55 19.52 10.50
C LEU A 377 6.14 18.18 10.04
N LEU A 378 6.51 18.07 8.77
CA LEU A 378 7.16 16.86 8.23
C LEU A 378 8.50 16.58 8.93
N GLN A 379 9.33 17.61 9.17
CA GLN A 379 10.57 17.44 9.94
C GLN A 379 10.33 16.95 11.37
N LYS A 380 9.25 17.42 12.01
CA LYS A 380 8.86 16.93 13.33
C LYS A 380 8.38 15.47 13.26
N ALA A 381 7.65 15.09 12.22
CA ALA A 381 7.20 13.71 12.00
C ALA A 381 8.39 12.75 11.80
N VAL A 382 9.38 13.08 10.97
CA VAL A 382 10.60 12.26 10.80
C VAL A 382 11.32 12.06 12.13
N LYS A 383 11.53 13.15 12.90
CA LYS A 383 12.20 13.09 14.21
C LYS A 383 11.48 12.22 15.23
N LEU A 384 10.15 12.13 15.18
CA LEU A 384 9.38 11.26 16.06
C LEU A 384 9.55 9.78 15.71
N LEU A 385 9.80 9.48 14.43
CA LEU A 385 9.99 8.12 13.93
C LEU A 385 11.44 7.65 14.01
N GLU A 386 12.40 8.55 14.19
CA GLU A 386 13.82 8.21 14.36
C GLU A 386 14.02 7.22 15.51
N GLY A 387 14.60 6.06 15.20
CA GLY A 387 14.90 5.01 16.18
C GLY A 387 13.77 4.02 16.46
N ILE A 388 12.60 4.16 15.82
CA ILE A 388 11.51 3.18 15.90
C ILE A 388 11.73 2.09 14.82
N PRO A 389 11.97 0.81 15.19
CA PRO A 389 12.16 -0.26 14.23
C PRO A 389 10.95 -0.42 13.29
N GLY A 390 11.19 -0.76 12.02
CA GLY A 390 10.14 -1.04 11.03
C GLY A 390 9.49 0.17 10.37
N GLN A 391 9.76 1.41 10.83
CA GLN A 391 9.15 2.63 10.29
C GLN A 391 9.91 3.25 9.09
N TYR A 392 10.88 2.55 8.51
CA TYR A 392 11.74 3.10 7.45
C TYR A 392 10.95 3.50 6.19
N ARG A 393 9.90 2.75 5.82
CA ARG A 393 9.03 3.06 4.67
C ARG A 393 8.28 4.37 4.90
N THR A 394 7.66 4.53 6.07
CA THR A 394 6.95 5.75 6.47
C THR A 394 7.88 6.96 6.48
N MET A 395 9.07 6.82 7.07
CA MET A 395 10.08 7.89 7.09
C MET A 395 10.52 8.28 5.67
N ALA A 396 10.77 7.30 4.79
CA ALA A 396 11.13 7.57 3.40
C ALA A 396 10.00 8.27 2.64
N GLY A 397 8.74 7.94 2.90
CA GLY A 397 7.57 8.65 2.40
C GLY A 397 7.56 10.12 2.77
N ILE A 398 7.73 10.41 4.06
CA ILE A 398 7.76 11.78 4.60
C ILE A 398 8.95 12.57 4.02
N GLU A 399 10.14 11.97 3.93
CA GLU A 399 11.32 12.60 3.33
C GLU A 399 11.16 12.86 1.82
N ALA A 400 10.51 11.96 1.09
CA ALA A 400 10.18 12.19 -0.32
C ALA A 400 9.21 13.37 -0.48
N GLN A 401 8.18 13.47 0.36
CA GLN A 401 7.27 14.63 0.37
C GLN A 401 8.01 15.93 0.69
N MET A 402 8.90 15.91 1.69
CA MET A 402 9.78 17.06 1.96
C MET A 402 10.63 17.43 0.75
N GLY A 403 11.16 16.44 0.02
CA GLY A 403 11.93 16.66 -1.20
C GLY A 403 11.13 17.41 -2.26
N VAL A 404 9.87 17.01 -2.48
CA VAL A 404 8.96 17.69 -3.41
C VAL A 404 8.71 19.14 -2.98
N LEU A 405 8.39 19.36 -1.69
CA LEU A 405 8.16 20.71 -1.16
C LEU A 405 9.40 21.60 -1.27
N PHE A 406 10.60 21.09 -0.94
CA PHE A 406 11.84 21.81 -1.13
C PHE A 406 12.09 22.17 -2.60
N TYR A 407 11.75 21.27 -3.52
CA TYR A 407 11.87 21.52 -4.95
C TYR A 407 10.93 22.66 -5.38
N MET A 408 9.67 22.65 -4.93
CA MET A 408 8.68 23.68 -5.24
C MET A 408 9.09 25.08 -4.76
N VAL A 409 9.72 25.19 -3.58
CA VAL A 409 10.23 26.48 -3.06
C VAL A 409 11.61 26.86 -3.62
N GLY A 410 12.14 26.12 -4.60
CA GLY A 410 13.43 26.40 -5.25
C GLY A 410 14.68 25.99 -4.44
N ARG A 411 14.52 25.26 -3.34
CA ARG A 411 15.61 24.76 -2.49
C ARG A 411 16.14 23.42 -2.99
N HIS A 412 16.67 23.40 -4.21
CA HIS A 412 17.06 22.16 -4.90
C HIS A 412 18.12 21.32 -4.17
N VAL A 413 19.03 21.94 -3.41
CA VAL A 413 20.02 21.21 -2.59
C VAL A 413 19.33 20.43 -1.46
N ASP A 414 18.34 21.04 -0.80
CA ASP A 414 17.60 20.39 0.29
C ASP A 414 16.62 19.34 -0.25
N ALA A 415 16.06 19.59 -1.44
CA ALA A 415 15.25 18.62 -2.18
C ALA A 415 16.06 17.35 -2.47
N TRP A 416 17.23 17.51 -3.09
CA TRP A 416 18.13 16.40 -3.39
C TRP A 416 18.51 15.61 -2.12
N LYS A 417 18.89 16.29 -1.02
CA LYS A 417 19.21 15.63 0.25
C LYS A 417 18.03 14.82 0.81
N SER A 418 16.82 15.35 0.69
CA SER A 418 15.62 14.68 1.21
C SER A 418 15.30 13.42 0.37
N PHE A 419 15.42 13.51 -0.95
CA PHE A 419 15.29 12.34 -1.82
C PHE A 419 16.41 11.31 -1.60
N ASP A 420 17.66 11.75 -1.43
CA ASP A 420 18.80 10.86 -1.15
C ASP A 420 18.62 10.09 0.17
N ASN A 421 18.14 10.77 1.21
CA ASN A 421 17.78 10.14 2.48
C ASN A 421 16.66 9.09 2.31
N ALA A 422 15.61 9.41 1.54
CA ALA A 422 14.51 8.50 1.26
C ALA A 422 14.99 7.25 0.50
N VAL A 423 15.76 7.44 -0.59
CA VAL A 423 16.35 6.36 -1.40
C VAL A 423 17.26 5.48 -0.55
N THR A 424 18.10 6.09 0.30
CA THR A 424 19.02 5.36 1.18
C THR A 424 18.25 4.46 2.17
N LYS A 425 17.17 4.97 2.77
CA LYS A 425 16.33 4.19 3.69
C LYS A 425 15.59 3.07 2.98
N LEU A 426 15.04 3.32 1.80
CA LEU A 426 14.36 2.29 0.99
C LEU A 426 15.33 1.17 0.62
N ARG A 427 16.53 1.52 0.12
CA ARG A 427 17.59 0.54 -0.21
C ARG A 427 18.05 -0.26 1.00
N ALA A 428 18.19 0.37 2.16
CA ALA A 428 18.56 -0.30 3.41
C ALA A 428 17.48 -1.26 3.90
N GLY A 429 16.20 -0.93 3.67
CA GLY A 429 15.06 -1.80 3.97
C GLY A 429 14.77 -2.88 2.91
N GLY A 430 15.63 -3.03 1.89
CA GLY A 430 15.46 -4.03 0.83
C GLY A 430 14.50 -3.63 -0.29
N GLU A 431 13.86 -2.46 -0.19
CA GLU A 431 12.94 -1.93 -1.19
C GLU A 431 13.73 -1.35 -2.37
N ARG A 432 13.59 -1.97 -3.55
CA ARG A 432 14.33 -1.58 -4.76
C ARG A 432 13.49 -1.60 -6.03
N LYS A 433 12.24 -2.01 -5.95
CA LYS A 433 11.43 -2.33 -7.14
C LYS A 433 10.01 -1.81 -7.09
N SER A 434 9.52 -1.30 -5.95
CA SER A 434 8.21 -0.66 -5.91
C SER A 434 8.13 0.54 -6.83
N ALA A 435 6.93 0.79 -7.36
CA ALA A 435 6.64 2.00 -8.12
C ALA A 435 6.98 3.26 -7.32
N PHE A 436 6.69 3.28 -6.01
CA PHE A 436 7.10 4.37 -5.10
C PHE A 436 8.61 4.64 -5.15
N PHE A 437 9.45 3.60 -5.10
CA PHE A 437 10.89 3.78 -5.21
C PHE A 437 11.30 4.37 -6.58
N GLY A 438 10.68 3.91 -7.67
CA GLY A 438 10.88 4.49 -9.01
C GLY A 438 10.47 5.97 -9.09
N PHE A 439 9.38 6.36 -8.43
CA PHE A 439 8.95 7.75 -8.34
C PHE A 439 9.96 8.63 -7.62
N VAL A 440 10.45 8.19 -6.46
CA VAL A 440 11.43 8.94 -5.67
C VAL A 440 12.72 9.14 -6.49
N LEU A 441 13.17 8.11 -7.23
CA LEU A 441 14.34 8.22 -8.11
C LEU A 441 14.12 9.23 -9.25
N ASN A 442 12.94 9.22 -9.89
CA ASN A 442 12.62 10.22 -10.91
C ASN A 442 12.65 11.65 -10.34
N GLN A 443 12.08 11.86 -9.15
CA GLN A 443 12.11 13.18 -8.49
C GLN A 443 13.53 13.59 -8.08
N MET A 444 14.36 12.64 -7.62
CA MET A 444 15.77 12.85 -7.34
C MET A 444 16.55 13.25 -8.60
N GLY A 445 16.26 12.60 -9.74
CA GLY A 445 16.83 12.95 -11.04
C GLY A 445 16.48 14.37 -11.47
N LEU A 446 15.23 14.81 -11.28
CA LEU A 446 14.81 16.19 -11.53
C LEU A 446 15.57 17.19 -10.64
N ALA A 447 15.77 16.87 -9.36
CA ALA A 447 16.59 17.69 -8.47
C ALA A 447 18.06 17.76 -8.94
N CYS A 448 18.63 16.65 -9.42
CA CYS A 448 19.98 16.62 -10.01
C CYS A 448 20.09 17.52 -11.26
N VAL A 449 19.07 17.54 -12.12
CA VAL A 449 19.03 18.44 -13.29
C VAL A 449 19.11 19.90 -12.86
N GLN A 450 18.33 20.31 -11.85
CA GLN A 450 18.37 21.69 -11.32
C GLN A 450 19.70 22.05 -10.66
N LEU A 451 20.43 21.05 -10.15
CA LEU A 451 21.77 21.20 -9.59
C LEU A 451 22.89 21.08 -10.64
N TYR A 452 22.56 21.00 -11.93
CA TYR A 452 23.50 20.79 -13.04
C TYR A 452 24.33 19.51 -12.94
N LYS A 453 23.84 18.52 -12.19
CA LYS A 453 24.45 17.19 -12.06
C LYS A 453 23.86 16.22 -13.08
N ILE A 454 24.09 16.52 -14.37
CA ILE A 454 23.38 15.86 -15.47
C ILE A 454 23.72 14.36 -15.58
N GLU A 455 24.95 13.96 -15.26
CA GLU A 455 25.34 12.54 -15.24
C GLU A 455 24.61 11.77 -14.13
N GLU A 456 24.53 12.32 -12.91
CA GLU A 456 23.77 11.73 -11.81
C GLU A 456 22.26 11.68 -12.14
N ALA A 457 21.73 12.69 -12.82
CA ALA A 457 20.33 12.67 -13.26
C ALA A 457 20.04 11.49 -14.21
N ALA A 458 20.95 11.23 -15.16
CA ALA A 458 20.79 10.14 -16.12
C ALA A 458 20.72 8.78 -15.42
N THR A 459 21.59 8.52 -14.44
CA THR A 459 21.60 7.25 -13.70
C THR A 459 20.31 7.03 -12.92
N HIS A 460 19.79 8.08 -12.26
CA HIS A 460 18.52 7.99 -11.54
C HIS A 460 17.33 7.78 -12.47
N PHE A 461 17.29 8.43 -13.62
CA PHE A 461 16.21 8.23 -14.61
C PHE A 461 16.28 6.86 -15.27
N GLU A 462 17.47 6.31 -15.55
CA GLU A 462 17.63 4.93 -16.04
C GLU A 462 17.10 3.91 -15.03
N GLU A 463 17.48 4.05 -13.75
CA GLU A 463 16.99 3.16 -12.68
C GLU A 463 15.47 3.30 -12.49
N ALA A 464 14.94 4.53 -12.47
CA ALA A 464 13.50 4.79 -12.37
C ALA A 464 12.71 4.19 -13.53
N ARG A 465 13.24 4.28 -14.76
CA ARG A 465 12.63 3.69 -15.96
C ARG A 465 12.51 2.18 -15.81
N ASP A 466 13.60 1.51 -15.47
CA ASP A 466 13.63 0.05 -15.35
C ASP A 466 12.69 -0.48 -14.26
N ILE A 467 12.41 0.33 -13.25
CA ILE A 467 11.44 0.03 -12.20
C ILE A 467 10.02 0.25 -12.72
N LEU A 468 9.68 1.45 -13.17
CA LEU A 468 8.30 1.81 -13.56
C LEU A 468 7.82 1.06 -14.80
N GLU A 469 8.71 0.71 -15.74
CA GLU A 469 8.37 -0.19 -16.84
C GLU A 469 7.90 -1.57 -16.36
N ARG A 470 8.50 -2.09 -15.29
CA ARG A 470 8.15 -3.40 -14.74
C ARG A 470 6.83 -3.34 -13.97
N GLU A 471 6.65 -2.31 -13.17
CA GLU A 471 5.51 -2.19 -12.25
C GLU A 471 4.23 -1.72 -12.97
N TYR A 472 4.34 -0.72 -13.84
CA TYR A 472 3.17 -0.12 -14.52
C TYR A 472 3.13 -0.38 -16.04
N GLY A 473 4.18 -1.00 -16.58
CA GLY A 473 4.32 -1.16 -18.01
C GLY A 473 4.87 0.10 -18.69
N THR A 474 5.19 -0.05 -19.96
CA THR A 474 5.89 0.95 -20.77
C THR A 474 5.02 2.15 -21.17
N TYR A 475 3.70 2.02 -21.08
CA TYR A 475 2.75 3.04 -21.54
C TYR A 475 2.11 3.86 -20.40
N HIS A 476 2.40 3.53 -19.13
CA HIS A 476 1.88 4.30 -18.01
C HIS A 476 2.38 5.75 -18.07
N LEU A 477 1.53 6.71 -17.70
CA LEU A 477 1.83 8.15 -17.79
C LEU A 477 3.14 8.48 -17.06
N ASP A 478 3.35 7.89 -15.89
CA ASP A 478 4.57 8.11 -15.12
C ASP A 478 5.81 7.50 -15.76
N THR A 479 5.70 6.29 -16.34
CA THR A 479 6.80 5.68 -17.10
C THR A 479 7.17 6.54 -18.31
N LEU A 480 6.17 7.05 -19.04
CA LEU A 480 6.36 7.98 -20.15
C LEU A 480 7.04 9.28 -19.69
N GLY A 481 6.67 9.80 -18.52
CA GLY A 481 7.32 10.95 -17.90
C GLY A 481 8.83 10.73 -17.68
N VAL A 482 9.22 9.55 -17.17
CA VAL A 482 10.65 9.21 -16.99
C VAL A 482 11.38 9.14 -18.32
N TYR A 483 10.80 8.52 -19.35
CA TYR A 483 11.44 8.51 -20.68
C TYR A 483 11.64 9.93 -21.23
N SER A 484 10.66 10.82 -21.08
CA SER A 484 10.75 12.21 -21.54
C SER A 484 11.84 12.99 -20.78
N ASN A 485 12.03 12.70 -19.48
CA ASN A 485 13.11 13.26 -18.67
C ASN A 485 14.47 12.70 -19.12
N LEU A 486 14.60 11.39 -19.28
CA LEU A 486 15.83 10.72 -19.70
C LEU A 486 16.30 11.18 -21.09
N ALA A 487 15.38 11.33 -22.05
CA ALA A 487 15.69 11.87 -23.37
C ALA A 487 16.23 13.30 -23.29
N ALA A 488 15.64 14.14 -22.42
CA ALA A 488 16.15 15.50 -22.15
C ALA A 488 17.58 15.48 -21.61
N THR A 489 17.84 14.57 -20.67
CA THR A 489 19.13 14.45 -20.01
C THR A 489 20.20 13.92 -20.97
N TYR A 490 19.88 12.94 -21.82
CA TYR A 490 20.81 12.46 -22.85
C TYR A 490 21.14 13.53 -23.88
N ASP A 491 20.16 14.31 -24.31
CA ASP A 491 20.41 15.47 -25.18
C ASP A 491 21.37 16.47 -24.51
N ALA A 492 21.11 16.82 -23.24
CA ALA A 492 21.99 17.70 -22.47
C ALA A 492 23.42 17.14 -22.28
N LEU A 493 23.60 15.81 -22.28
CA LEU A 493 24.91 15.13 -22.25
C LEU A 493 25.58 15.04 -23.63
N GLY A 494 24.91 15.46 -24.70
CA GLY A 494 25.37 15.28 -26.08
C GLY A 494 25.22 13.85 -26.60
N ARG A 495 24.53 12.97 -25.87
CA ARG A 495 24.14 11.61 -26.28
C ARG A 495 22.89 11.67 -27.17
N VAL A 496 22.96 12.46 -28.25
CA VAL A 496 21.81 12.80 -29.10
C VAL A 496 21.16 11.56 -29.72
N GLU A 497 21.95 10.54 -30.08
CA GLU A 497 21.43 9.29 -30.64
C GLU A 497 20.56 8.51 -29.65
N ASP A 498 20.96 8.46 -28.37
CA ASP A 498 20.18 7.80 -27.34
C ASP A 498 18.88 8.58 -27.04
N ALA A 499 18.94 9.91 -27.07
CA ALA A 499 17.77 10.78 -26.93
C ALA A 499 16.76 10.58 -28.09
N ILE A 500 17.25 10.52 -29.33
CA ILE A 500 16.44 10.22 -30.52
C ILE A 500 15.78 8.84 -30.38
N GLN A 501 16.55 7.81 -29.98
CA GLN A 501 16.02 6.45 -29.83
C GLN A 501 14.88 6.38 -28.81
N ILE A 502 15.02 7.07 -27.67
CA ILE A 502 13.96 7.12 -26.66
C ILE A 502 12.73 7.85 -27.21
N LEU A 503 12.89 9.00 -27.87
CA LEU A 503 11.75 9.75 -28.41
C LEU A 503 11.04 9.01 -29.54
N GLU A 504 11.76 8.31 -30.41
CA GLU A 504 11.17 7.43 -31.43
C GLU A 504 10.34 6.31 -30.78
N TYR A 505 10.86 5.72 -29.70
CA TYR A 505 10.16 4.70 -28.93
C TYR A 505 8.88 5.23 -28.29
N ILE A 506 8.94 6.35 -27.55
CA ILE A 506 7.76 7.00 -26.95
C ILE A 506 6.74 7.35 -28.03
N LEU A 507 7.18 7.95 -29.14
CA LEU A 507 6.31 8.40 -30.22
C LEU A 507 5.53 7.24 -30.82
N LYS A 508 6.22 6.13 -31.12
CA LYS A 508 5.58 4.93 -31.63
C LYS A 508 4.51 4.41 -30.66
N MET A 509 4.83 4.34 -29.36
CA MET A 509 3.89 3.87 -28.34
C MET A 509 2.66 4.78 -28.23
N ARG A 510 2.84 6.11 -28.25
CA ARG A 510 1.74 7.08 -28.22
C ARG A 510 0.89 7.05 -29.50
N GLU A 511 1.51 6.90 -30.67
CA GLU A 511 0.78 6.77 -31.94
C GLU A 511 -0.10 5.51 -31.97
N GLU A 512 0.41 4.38 -31.47
CA GLU A 512 -0.35 3.11 -31.40
C GLU A 512 -1.56 3.20 -30.47
N LYS A 513 -1.46 3.96 -29.37
CA LYS A 513 -2.50 4.04 -28.33
C LYS A 513 -3.48 5.20 -28.48
N LEU A 514 -3.00 6.37 -28.87
CA LEU A 514 -3.78 7.61 -28.93
C LEU A 514 -4.14 8.02 -30.36
N GLY A 515 -3.47 7.44 -31.37
CA GLY A 515 -3.59 7.84 -32.75
C GLY A 515 -2.75 9.08 -33.09
N THR A 516 -2.56 9.33 -34.38
CA THR A 516 -1.60 10.32 -34.90
C THR A 516 -2.02 11.78 -34.74
N ALA A 517 -3.26 12.05 -34.35
CA ALA A 517 -3.83 13.40 -34.21
C ALA A 517 -3.88 13.89 -32.75
N ASN A 518 -3.30 13.13 -31.81
CA ASN A 518 -3.27 13.52 -30.40
C ASN A 518 -2.20 14.62 -30.18
N PRO A 519 -2.50 15.69 -29.40
CA PRO A 519 -1.53 16.73 -29.07
C PRO A 519 -0.21 16.21 -28.47
N ASP A 520 -0.30 15.18 -27.63
CA ASP A 520 0.83 14.50 -26.99
C ASP A 520 1.67 13.67 -27.98
N VAL A 521 1.17 13.44 -29.20
CA VAL A 521 1.95 12.83 -30.29
C VAL A 521 2.65 13.93 -31.09
N ASP A 522 1.98 15.06 -31.28
CA ASP A 522 2.51 16.19 -32.03
C ASP A 522 3.67 16.89 -31.30
N ASP A 523 3.60 17.00 -29.98
CA ASP A 523 4.68 17.60 -29.18
C ASP A 523 5.95 16.74 -29.19
N GLU A 524 5.81 15.41 -29.04
CA GLU A 524 6.89 14.44 -29.21
C GLU A 524 7.49 14.48 -30.61
N LYS A 525 6.67 14.61 -31.66
CA LYS A 525 7.14 14.80 -33.05
C LYS A 525 7.97 16.05 -33.21
N LYS A 526 7.55 17.19 -32.63
CA LYS A 526 8.31 18.44 -32.69
C LYS A 526 9.67 18.27 -32.02
N ARG A 527 9.69 17.69 -30.82
CA ARG A 527 10.92 17.46 -30.05
C ARG A 527 11.89 16.53 -30.80
N LEU A 528 11.38 15.44 -31.35
CA LEU A 528 12.16 14.53 -32.20
C LEU A 528 12.68 15.23 -33.46
N PHE A 529 11.85 16.07 -34.11
CA PHE A 529 12.24 16.82 -35.29
C PHE A 529 13.38 17.82 -35.02
N GLU A 530 13.34 18.52 -33.88
CA GLU A 530 14.40 19.44 -33.45
C GLU A 530 15.73 18.69 -33.26
N LEU A 531 15.71 17.57 -32.54
CA LEU A 531 16.92 16.75 -32.34
C LEU A 531 17.46 16.17 -33.65
N LEU A 532 16.59 15.68 -34.54
CA LEU A 532 17.02 15.21 -35.87
C LEU A 532 17.63 16.33 -36.70
N LYS A 533 17.15 17.57 -36.54
CA LYS A 533 17.68 18.75 -37.23
C LYS A 533 19.07 19.09 -36.72
N GLU A 534 19.25 19.08 -35.40
CA GLU A 534 20.54 19.34 -34.74
C GLU A 534 21.56 18.25 -35.04
N ALA A 535 21.14 16.99 -35.11
CA ALA A 535 21.97 15.86 -35.52
C ALA A 535 22.31 15.85 -37.02
N GLY A 536 21.78 16.78 -37.82
CA GLY A 536 21.97 16.81 -39.28
C GLY A 536 21.29 15.66 -40.03
N ARG A 537 20.35 14.96 -39.38
CA ARG A 537 19.63 13.77 -39.89
C ARG A 537 18.25 14.09 -40.45
N VAL A 538 17.86 15.37 -40.52
CA VAL A 538 16.69 15.77 -41.29
C VAL A 538 16.94 15.42 -42.76
N ARG A 539 16.36 14.30 -43.21
CA ARG A 539 15.98 14.18 -44.61
C ARG A 539 15.06 15.35 -44.89
N SER A 540 15.63 16.37 -45.53
CA SER A 540 14.86 17.43 -46.17
C SER A 540 13.69 16.76 -46.89
N ARG A 541 12.47 16.99 -46.39
CA ARG A 541 11.25 16.68 -47.13
C ARG A 541 11.05 17.71 -48.26
N LYS A 542 12.12 18.17 -48.90
CA LYS A 542 12.12 18.77 -50.23
C LYS A 542 12.70 17.72 -51.18
N GLY A 543 11.79 17.11 -51.95
CA GLY A 543 12.12 16.32 -53.13
C GLY A 543 11.80 14.84 -53.01
N THR A 544 10.53 14.45 -52.87
CA THR A 544 9.96 13.21 -53.48
C THR A 544 8.44 13.00 -53.31
N SER A 545 7.61 14.01 -53.00
CA SER A 545 6.14 13.78 -52.87
C SER A 545 5.19 14.71 -53.64
N LEU A 546 5.61 15.29 -54.76
CA LEU A 546 4.66 15.95 -55.68
C LEU A 546 5.03 15.88 -57.18
N GLU A 547 6.22 15.41 -57.57
CA GLU A 547 6.53 15.18 -59.00
C GLU A 547 5.95 13.86 -59.55
N ASN A 548 5.64 12.88 -58.71
CA ASN A 548 4.97 11.64 -59.15
C ASN A 548 3.44 11.74 -59.25
N LEU A 549 2.86 12.92 -58.98
CA LEU A 549 1.42 13.17 -59.15
C LEU A 549 1.08 14.11 -60.30
N ILE A 550 2.09 14.69 -60.97
CA ILE A 550 1.89 15.59 -62.12
C ILE A 550 2.23 14.89 -63.45
N ASP A 551 3.02 13.81 -63.44
CA ASP A 551 3.34 13.04 -64.65
C ASP A 551 2.38 11.87 -64.96
N SER A 552 1.38 11.62 -64.12
CA SER A 552 0.32 10.62 -64.41
C SER A 552 -0.87 11.18 -65.19
N ASN A 553 -0.91 12.50 -65.45
CA ASN A 553 -1.96 13.15 -66.25
C ASN A 553 -1.52 13.56 -67.67
N SER A 554 -0.24 13.45 -68.03
CA SER A 554 0.24 13.74 -69.40
C SER A 554 0.10 12.53 -70.36
N LEU A 555 -0.13 11.32 -69.84
CA LEU A 555 -0.30 10.08 -70.64
C LEU A 555 -1.76 9.63 -70.86
N LYS A 556 -2.75 10.28 -70.24
CA LYS A 556 -4.18 10.01 -70.52
C LYS A 556 -4.77 10.85 -71.67
N MET A 557 -4.07 11.88 -72.17
CA MET A 557 -4.55 12.70 -73.31
C MET A 557 -4.07 12.25 -74.70
N LYS A 558 -3.40 11.10 -74.84
CA LYS A 558 -2.98 10.58 -76.16
C LYS A 558 -3.60 9.25 -76.58
N LYS A 559 -4.59 8.72 -75.86
CA LYS A 559 -5.29 7.46 -76.22
C LYS A 559 -6.79 7.53 -76.47
N GLU A 560 -7.43 8.71 -76.41
CA GLU A 560 -8.84 8.87 -76.80
C GLU A 560 -9.07 9.75 -78.04
N ALA A 561 -8.04 10.35 -78.64
CA ALA A 561 -8.17 11.10 -79.90
C ALA A 561 -8.19 10.21 -81.17
N ARG A 562 -8.42 8.89 -81.05
CA ARG A 562 -8.41 7.98 -82.22
C ARG A 562 -9.53 6.94 -82.30
N ARG A 563 -10.61 7.09 -81.53
CA ARG A 563 -11.81 6.27 -81.75
C ARG A 563 -13.08 7.10 -81.59
N LYS A 564 -13.89 7.07 -82.65
CA LYS A 564 -15.24 7.64 -82.83
C LYS A 564 -15.31 9.07 -83.38
N ARG A 565 -14.93 9.18 -84.67
CA ARG A 565 -15.80 9.79 -85.68
C ARG A 565 -17.08 8.95 -85.83
N GLY A 566 -18.21 9.62 -86.01
CA GLY A 566 -19.54 9.05 -86.26
C GLY A 566 -20.35 8.92 -84.97
N ALA A 567 -21.56 9.43 -84.82
CA ALA A 567 -22.57 9.89 -85.76
C ALA A 567 -23.71 10.51 -84.91
N PHE A 568 -24.48 11.46 -85.49
CA PHE A 568 -25.92 11.74 -85.33
C PHE A 568 -26.63 11.31 -84.01
N GLY A 569 -27.49 12.07 -83.33
CA GLY A 569 -28.34 13.22 -83.66
C GLY A 569 -29.55 13.24 -82.70
N PHE A 570 -30.07 14.44 -82.42
CA PHE A 570 -31.42 14.87 -81.97
C PHE A 570 -32.40 14.03 -81.10
N ARG A 571 -33.10 14.81 -80.25
CA ARG A 571 -34.49 14.72 -79.74
C ARG A 571 -34.78 13.61 -78.72
N THR A 572 -35.53 13.84 -77.65
CA THR A 572 -36.63 14.79 -77.37
C THR A 572 -36.65 15.13 -75.89
#